data_AF-A0A2V5SAR1-F1
#
_entry.id   AF-A0A2V5SAR1-F1
#
_cell.length_a   1.000
_cell.length_b   1.000
_cell.length_c   1.000
_cell.angle_alpha   90.00
_cell.angle_beta   90.00
_cell.angle_gamma   90.00
#
_symmetry.space_group_name_H-M   'P 1'
#
loop_
_entity.id
_entity.type
_entity.pdbx_description
1 polymer ?
#
loop_
_entity_poly.entity_id
_entity_poly.type
_entity_poly.pdbx_seq_one_letter_code
_entity_poly.pdbx_strand_id
1 'polypeptide(L)'
;MAPNLSTISSARNPKLLDRVRDVLRRKHYSIRTEQAYSHCIRRFILFHGKRHPKEMAEAEVGEFLTHLARDGKVSPSTQNQALSALLFLYKQVLQQEIGWLEGVERAKKPVRLPVVLTRAEVRKVFRHLYGMPRLMAGLLYGSGLRLMDA
;
A
#
# COMPACT_ATOMS: atom_id res chain seq x y z
N MET A 1 50.77 -12.55 -20.96
CA MET A 1 49.64 -13.46 -21.20
C MET A 1 48.74 -13.39 -19.97
N ALA A 2 47.79 -12.44 -19.96
CA ALA A 2 46.87 -12.22 -18.85
C ALA A 2 45.47 -12.70 -19.28
N PRO A 3 44.74 -13.47 -18.46
CA PRO A 3 43.40 -13.91 -18.84
C PRO A 3 42.39 -12.76 -18.68
N ASN A 4 41.66 -12.48 -19.75
CA ASN A 4 40.49 -11.59 -19.78
C ASN A 4 39.36 -12.18 -18.94
N LEU A 5 39.04 -11.55 -17.81
CA LEU A 5 37.79 -11.77 -17.08
C LEU A 5 36.73 -10.77 -17.57
N SER A 6 36.22 -11.00 -18.77
CA SER A 6 35.10 -10.23 -19.33
C SER A 6 33.89 -11.13 -19.57
N THR A 7 33.34 -11.72 -18.52
CA THR A 7 31.99 -12.32 -18.58
C THR A 7 31.48 -12.57 -17.18
N ILE A 8 30.72 -11.64 -16.57
CA ILE A 8 29.46 -11.89 -15.81
C ILE A 8 28.78 -10.53 -15.57
N SER A 9 27.70 -10.23 -16.31
CA SER A 9 26.44 -9.70 -15.76
C SER A 9 25.53 -9.36 -16.95
N SER A 10 24.66 -10.31 -17.30
CA SER A 10 23.51 -10.02 -18.14
C SER A 10 22.58 -9.10 -17.35
N ALA A 11 22.72 -7.79 -17.59
CA ALA A 11 21.85 -6.74 -17.06
C ALA A 11 20.42 -6.98 -17.57
N ARG A 12 19.68 -7.86 -16.88
CA ARG A 12 18.24 -8.02 -17.06
C ARG A 12 17.60 -6.69 -16.67
N ASN A 13 17.07 -5.96 -17.65
CA ASN A 13 16.27 -4.76 -17.42
C ASN A 13 15.29 -5.01 -16.26
N PRO A 14 15.32 -4.19 -15.19
CA PRO A 14 14.51 -4.48 -14.01
C PRO A 14 13.03 -4.44 -14.36
N LYS A 15 12.30 -5.48 -13.93
CA LYS A 15 10.85 -5.56 -14.14
C LYS A 15 10.21 -4.32 -13.52
N LEU A 16 9.06 -3.89 -14.04
CA LEU A 16 8.41 -2.65 -13.58
C LEU A 16 8.21 -2.62 -12.06
N LEU A 17 7.79 -3.74 -11.47
CA LEU A 17 7.59 -3.84 -10.02
C LEU A 17 8.90 -3.76 -9.23
N ASP A 18 10.02 -4.23 -9.79
CA ASP A 18 11.33 -4.08 -9.14
C ASP A 18 11.72 -2.60 -9.10
N ARG A 19 11.55 -1.88 -10.21
CA ARG A 19 11.75 -0.42 -10.27
C ARG A 19 10.86 0.33 -9.27
N VAL A 20 9.60 -0.06 -9.15
CA VAL A 20 8.68 0.52 -8.15
C VAL A 20 9.22 0.34 -6.73
N ARG A 21 9.66 -0.87 -6.38
CA ARG A 21 10.22 -1.19 -5.05
C ARG A 21 11.50 -0.40 -4.78
N ASP A 22 12.39 -0.29 -5.76
CA ASP A 22 13.63 0.47 -5.62
C ASP A 22 13.37 1.95 -5.35
N VAL A 23 12.43 2.57 -6.08
CA VAL A 23 12.06 3.98 -5.87
C VAL A 23 11.39 4.18 -4.50
N LEU A 24 10.54 3.25 -4.07
CA LEU A 24 9.91 3.29 -2.74
C LEU A 24 10.95 3.22 -1.62
N ARG A 25 11.90 2.29 -1.73
CA ARG A 25 12.99 2.11 -0.75
C ARG A 25 13.92 3.31 -0.70
N ARG A 26 14.31 3.85 -1.87
CA ARG A 26 15.12 5.06 -1.97
C ARG A 26 14.43 6.26 -1.32
N LYS A 27 13.10 6.33 -1.37
CA LYS A 27 12.31 7.37 -0.71
C LYS A 27 11.94 7.03 0.74
N HIS A 28 12.52 5.98 1.31
CA HIS A 28 12.33 5.54 2.71
C HIS A 28 10.86 5.27 3.08
N TYR A 29 10.06 4.83 2.12
CA TYR A 29 8.71 4.35 2.44
C TYR A 29 8.76 3.06 3.26
N SER A 30 7.76 2.87 4.12
CA SER A 30 7.65 1.65 4.91
C SER A 30 7.47 0.40 4.03
N ILE A 31 7.91 -0.75 4.53
CA ILE A 31 7.73 -2.03 3.82
C ILE A 31 6.26 -2.35 3.57
N ARG A 32 5.36 -1.91 4.46
CA ARG A 32 3.91 -2.07 4.27
C ARG A 32 3.41 -1.24 3.10
N THR A 33 3.91 -0.01 2.94
CA THR A 33 3.59 0.81 1.77
C THR A 33 4.11 0.18 0.49
N GLU A 34 5.32 -0.39 0.51
CA GLU A 34 5.88 -1.11 -0.64
C GLU A 34 4.99 -2.27 -1.08
N GLN A 35 4.54 -3.10 -0.14
CA GLN A 35 3.65 -4.22 -0.39
C GLN A 35 2.29 -3.75 -0.93
N ALA A 36 1.69 -2.74 -0.29
CA ALA A 36 0.39 -2.20 -0.70
C ALA A 36 0.45 -1.63 -2.12
N TYR A 37 1.48 -0.84 -2.44
CA TYR A 37 1.62 -0.21 -3.75
C TYR A 37 1.90 -1.26 -4.83
N SER A 38 2.83 -2.18 -4.58
CA SER A 38 3.15 -3.27 -5.51
C SER A 38 1.92 -4.14 -5.80
N HIS A 39 1.11 -4.42 -4.78
CA HIS A 39 -0.15 -5.15 -4.93
C HIS A 39 -1.16 -4.39 -5.79
N CYS A 40 -1.37 -3.09 -5.52
CA CYS A 40 -2.31 -2.27 -6.29
C CYS A 40 -1.89 -2.14 -7.76
N ILE A 41 -0.60 -1.87 -8.03
CA ILE A 41 -0.06 -1.74 -9.38
C ILE A 41 -0.18 -3.07 -10.14
N ARG A 42 0.11 -4.20 -9.48
CA ARG A 42 -0.09 -5.53 -10.10
C ARG A 42 -1.56 -5.75 -10.47
N ARG A 43 -2.51 -5.40 -9.59
CA ARG A 43 -3.95 -5.55 -9.88
C ARG A 43 -4.40 -4.67 -11.04
N PHE A 44 -3.91 -3.43 -11.11
CA PHE A 44 -4.17 -2.53 -12.23
C PHE A 44 -3.69 -3.12 -13.56
N ILE A 45 -2.46 -3.63 -13.60
CA ILE A 45 -1.90 -4.27 -14.81
C ILE A 45 -2.72 -5.51 -15.21
N LEU A 46 -3.12 -6.33 -14.25
CA LEU A 46 -3.90 -7.54 -14.53
C LEU A 46 -5.31 -7.21 -15.02
N PHE A 47 -5.94 -6.17 -14.47
CA PHE A 47 -7.25 -5.70 -14.91
C PHE A 47 -7.24 -5.27 -16.38
N HIS A 48 -6.17 -4.60 -16.81
CA HIS A 48 -5.96 -4.18 -18.21
C HIS A 48 -5.25 -5.23 -19.08
N GLY A 49 -5.39 -6.53 -18.77
CA GLY A 49 -4.89 -7.59 -19.65
C GLY A 49 -3.37 -7.65 -19.80
N LYS A 50 -2.61 -7.22 -18.78
CA LYS A 50 -1.14 -7.12 -18.80
C LYS A 50 -0.56 -6.06 -19.75
N ARG A 51 -1.38 -5.10 -20.21
CA ARG A 51 -0.89 -3.90 -20.91
C ARG A 51 0.12 -3.14 -20.03
N HIS A 52 1.15 -2.58 -20.64
CA HIS A 52 2.18 -1.86 -19.90
C HIS A 52 1.64 -0.49 -19.44
N PRO A 53 1.80 -0.07 -18.16
CA PRO A 53 1.26 1.20 -17.66
C PRO A 53 1.70 2.47 -18.40
N LYS A 54 2.77 2.42 -19.20
CA LYS A 54 3.16 3.55 -20.08
C LYS A 54 2.19 3.79 -21.24
N GLU A 55 1.45 2.77 -21.63
CA GLU A 55 0.45 2.81 -22.72
C GLU A 55 -0.96 3.11 -22.19
N MET A 56 -1.06 3.42 -20.90
CA MET A 56 -2.31 3.63 -20.19
C MET A 56 -2.24 4.97 -19.48
N ALA A 57 -3.33 5.71 -19.50
CA ALA A 57 -3.39 7.04 -18.92
C ALA A 57 -4.66 7.17 -18.09
N GLU A 58 -5.34 8.31 -18.22
CA GLU A 58 -6.51 8.66 -17.44
C GLU A 58 -7.65 7.67 -17.51
N ALA A 59 -8.05 7.31 -18.73
CA ALA A 59 -9.20 6.47 -18.97
C ALA A 59 -9.05 5.13 -18.23
N GLU A 60 -7.89 4.48 -18.37
CA GLU A 60 -7.63 3.19 -17.74
C GLU A 60 -7.57 3.26 -16.22
N VAL A 61 -7.02 4.34 -15.67
CA VAL A 61 -6.99 4.52 -14.20
C VAL A 61 -8.40 4.75 -13.67
N GLY A 62 -9.18 5.61 -14.32
CA GLY A 62 -10.58 5.87 -13.95
C GLY A 62 -11.44 4.61 -14.02
N GLU A 63 -11.30 3.82 -15.08
CA GLU A 63 -11.99 2.55 -15.26
C GLU A 63 -11.64 1.56 -14.15
N PHE A 64 -10.35 1.41 -13.83
CA PHE A 64 -9.90 0.52 -12.77
C PHE A 64 -10.44 0.95 -11.39
N LEU A 65 -10.39 2.24 -11.06
CA LEU A 65 -10.89 2.75 -9.77
C LEU A 65 -12.42 2.60 -9.68
N THR A 66 -13.13 2.77 -10.78
CA THR A 66 -14.58 2.56 -10.86
C THR A 66 -14.93 1.09 -10.65
N HIS A 67 -14.22 0.19 -11.33
CA HIS A 67 -14.37 -1.26 -11.14
C HIS A 67 -14.07 -1.68 -9.69
N LEU A 68 -13.05 -1.10 -9.05
CA LEU A 68 -12.77 -1.35 -7.64
C LEU A 68 -13.94 -0.95 -6.73
N ALA A 69 -14.56 0.20 -6.98
CA ALA A 69 -15.66 0.71 -6.18
C ALA A 69 -16.97 -0.08 -6.41
N ARG A 70 -17.28 -0.39 -7.67
CA ARG A 70 -18.55 -1.04 -8.06
C ARG A 70 -18.52 -2.55 -7.85
N ASP A 71 -17.55 -3.23 -8.46
CA ASP A 71 -17.54 -4.68 -8.56
C ASP A 71 -16.66 -5.31 -7.48
N GLY A 72 -15.54 -4.65 -7.17
CA GLY A 72 -14.63 -5.05 -6.10
C GLY A 72 -15.16 -4.81 -4.69
N LYS A 73 -16.24 -4.02 -4.53
CA LYS A 73 -16.83 -3.58 -3.25
C LYS A 73 -15.78 -3.17 -2.21
N VAL A 74 -14.68 -2.58 -2.68
CA VAL A 74 -13.56 -2.26 -1.80
C VAL A 74 -13.90 -1.08 -0.91
N SER A 75 -13.29 -1.02 0.27
CA SER A 75 -13.46 0.15 1.14
C SER A 75 -12.94 1.43 0.47
N PRO A 76 -13.47 2.63 0.81
CA PRO A 76 -12.90 3.90 0.36
C PRO A 76 -11.39 4.02 0.64
N SER A 77 -10.92 3.45 1.76
CA SER A 77 -9.50 3.45 2.11
C SER A 77 -8.65 2.57 1.19
N THR A 78 -9.23 1.51 0.62
CA THR A 78 -8.56 0.64 -0.34
C THR A 78 -8.50 1.33 -1.71
N GLN A 79 -9.57 1.99 -2.13
CA GLN A 79 -9.58 2.78 -3.37
C GLN A 79 -8.58 3.92 -3.31
N ASN A 80 -8.51 4.65 -2.20
CA ASN A 80 -7.53 5.72 -2.01
C ASN A 80 -6.08 5.21 -2.00
N GLN A 81 -5.82 4.02 -1.45
CA GLN A 81 -4.51 3.38 -1.56
C GLN A 81 -4.17 3.01 -3.01
N ALA A 82 -5.13 2.46 -3.76
CA ALA A 82 -4.94 2.15 -5.16
C ALA A 82 -4.64 3.41 -5.98
N LEU A 83 -5.42 4.48 -5.81
CA LEU A 83 -5.17 5.78 -6.42
C LEU A 83 -3.76 6.28 -6.06
N SER A 84 -3.41 6.34 -4.78
CA SER A 84 -2.09 6.83 -4.34
C SER A 84 -0.93 6.02 -4.94
N ALA A 85 -1.09 4.70 -5.06
CA ALA A 85 -0.10 3.82 -5.69
C ALA A 85 0.06 4.12 -7.19
N LEU A 86 -1.03 4.38 -7.91
CA LEU A 86 -1.00 4.72 -9.33
C LEU A 86 -0.40 6.12 -9.55
N LEU A 87 -0.79 7.11 -8.75
CA LEU A 87 -0.18 8.44 -8.81
C LEU A 87 1.34 8.37 -8.56
N PHE A 88 1.76 7.55 -7.60
CA PHE A 88 3.18 7.29 -7.36
C PHE A 88 3.86 6.64 -8.55
N LEU A 89 3.26 5.60 -9.14
CA LEU A 89 3.79 4.91 -10.32
C LEU A 89 4.06 5.91 -11.45
N TYR A 90 3.06 6.71 -11.81
CA TYR A 90 3.19 7.64 -12.94
C TYR A 90 4.14 8.80 -12.64
N LYS A 91 4.01 9.44 -11.47
CA LYS A 91 4.82 10.61 -11.13
C LYS A 91 6.28 10.28 -10.80
N GLN A 92 6.53 9.17 -10.09
CA GLN A 92 7.85 8.89 -9.51
C GLN A 92 8.62 7.79 -10.26
N VAL A 93 7.93 6.85 -10.90
CA VAL A 93 8.58 5.71 -11.57
C VAL A 93 8.60 5.87 -13.08
N LEU A 94 7.47 6.29 -13.68
CA LEU A 94 7.36 6.48 -15.12
C LEU A 94 7.73 7.89 -15.57
N GLN A 95 7.77 8.85 -14.63
CA GLN A 95 8.00 10.28 -14.90
C GLN A 95 7.07 10.83 -15.98
N GLN A 96 5.82 10.39 -15.98
CA GLN A 96 4.79 10.84 -16.90
C GLN A 96 3.82 11.74 -16.14
N GLU A 97 3.62 12.95 -16.66
CA GLU A 97 2.60 13.84 -16.15
C GLU A 97 1.24 13.32 -16.59
N ILE A 98 0.37 13.17 -15.60
CA ILE A 98 -1.00 12.76 -15.78
C ILE A 98 -1.85 14.00 -15.47
N GLY A 99 -2.33 14.68 -16.52
CA GLY A 99 -2.97 15.99 -16.41
C GLY A 99 -4.22 16.05 -15.52
N TRP A 100 -4.87 14.92 -15.23
CA TRP A 100 -6.08 14.83 -14.40
C TRP A 100 -5.83 14.54 -12.92
N LEU A 101 -4.56 14.49 -12.49
CA LEU A 101 -4.16 14.30 -11.09
C LEU A 101 -4.88 15.24 -10.10
N GLU A 102 -5.31 16.41 -10.58
CA GLU A 102 -6.03 17.43 -9.81
C GLU A 102 -7.55 17.20 -9.76
N GLY A 103 -8.13 16.51 -10.75
CA GLY A 103 -9.57 16.25 -10.86
C GLY A 103 -10.06 14.97 -10.18
N VAL A 104 -9.15 14.13 -9.67
CA VAL A 104 -9.53 12.84 -9.06
C VAL A 104 -10.12 13.05 -7.69
N GLU A 105 -11.44 12.92 -7.58
CA GLU A 105 -12.09 12.89 -6.28
C GLU A 105 -11.65 11.65 -5.49
N ARG A 106 -10.96 11.88 -4.37
CA ARG A 106 -10.63 10.83 -3.42
C ARG A 106 -11.90 10.33 -2.77
N ALA A 107 -12.02 9.01 -2.63
CA ALA A 107 -13.15 8.40 -1.95
C ALA A 107 -13.22 8.91 -0.50
N LYS A 108 -14.36 9.50 -0.12
CA LYS A 108 -14.56 10.00 1.24
C LYS A 108 -14.48 8.84 2.23
N LYS A 109 -13.51 8.91 3.15
CA LYS A 109 -13.40 7.94 4.24
C LYS A 109 -14.46 8.28 5.30
N PRO A 110 -15.38 7.36 5.63
CA PRO A 110 -16.31 7.61 6.72
C PRO A 110 -15.55 7.79 8.03
N VAL A 111 -15.83 8.88 8.74
CA VAL A 111 -15.24 9.17 10.05
C VAL A 111 -15.85 8.19 11.05
N ARG A 112 -15.10 7.17 11.46
CA ARG A 112 -15.50 6.28 12.54
C ARG A 112 -15.03 6.90 13.85
N LEU A 113 -15.95 7.21 14.75
CA LEU A 113 -15.62 7.59 16.11
C LEU A 113 -14.87 6.42 16.77
N PRO A 114 -13.77 6.67 17.51
CA PRO A 114 -13.09 5.63 18.25
C PRO A 114 -14.09 4.97 19.21
N VAL A 115 -14.33 3.67 19.04
CA VAL A 115 -15.10 2.90 20.01
C VAL A 115 -14.16 2.56 21.16
N VAL A 116 -14.34 3.25 22.29
CA VAL A 116 -13.55 3.01 23.50
C VAL A 116 -14.30 2.06 24.43
N LEU A 117 -13.60 1.08 24.99
CA LEU A 117 -14.16 0.22 26.03
C LEU A 117 -14.33 1.00 27.33
N THR A 118 -15.45 0.81 28.00
CA THR A 118 -15.66 1.30 29.36
C THR A 118 -14.75 0.57 30.34
N ARG A 119 -14.50 1.16 31.51
CA ARG A 119 -13.72 0.52 32.59
C ARG A 119 -14.29 -0.84 33.02
N ALA A 120 -15.59 -1.05 32.87
CA ALA A 120 -16.24 -2.31 33.21
C ALA A 120 -15.97 -3.40 32.16
N GLU A 121 -16.02 -3.04 30.88
CA GLU A 121 -15.70 -3.94 29.77
C GLU A 121 -14.23 -4.32 29.76
N VAL A 122 -13.32 -3.36 30.00
CA VAL A 122 -11.89 -3.63 30.17
C VAL A 122 -11.67 -4.65 31.28
N ARG A 123 -12.28 -4.45 32.46
CA ARG A 123 -12.21 -5.43 33.56
C ARG A 123 -12.73 -6.81 33.14
N LYS A 124 -13.81 -6.87 32.34
CA LYS A 124 -14.34 -8.14 31.83
C LYS A 124 -13.36 -8.84 30.89
N VAL A 125 -12.67 -8.11 30.01
CA VAL A 125 -11.63 -8.67 29.13
C VAL A 125 -10.45 -9.19 29.94
N PHE A 126 -9.92 -8.40 30.88
CA PHE A 126 -8.77 -8.79 31.70
C PHE A 126 -9.01 -10.04 32.57
N ARG A 127 -10.26 -10.33 32.93
CA ARG A 127 -10.60 -11.57 33.66
C ARG A 127 -10.39 -12.84 32.82
N HIS A 128 -10.41 -12.74 31.50
CA HIS A 128 -10.23 -13.88 30.59
C HIS A 128 -8.80 -13.97 30.01
N LEU A 129 -7.91 -13.05 30.38
CA LEU A 129 -6.52 -13.05 29.96
C LEU A 129 -5.64 -13.65 31.06
N TYR A 130 -4.71 -14.53 30.68
CA TYR A 130 -3.77 -15.18 31.59
C TYR A 130 -2.36 -15.14 30.99
N GLY A 131 -1.34 -15.21 31.85
CA GLY A 131 0.06 -15.23 31.43
C GLY A 131 0.48 -13.99 30.63
N MET A 132 1.32 -14.19 29.61
CA MET A 132 1.90 -13.12 28.78
C MET A 132 0.87 -12.17 28.14
N PRO A 133 -0.24 -12.64 27.53
CA PRO A 133 -1.28 -11.76 27.01
C PRO A 133 -1.85 -10.76 28.01
N ARG A 134 -1.98 -11.14 29.30
CA ARG A 134 -2.48 -10.25 30.35
C ARG A 134 -1.49 -9.13 30.66
N LEU A 135 -0.20 -9.45 30.69
CA LEU A 135 0.87 -8.47 30.94
C LEU A 135 1.00 -7.49 29.76
N MET A 136 1.00 -7.99 28.53
CA MET A 136 1.01 -7.17 27.31
C MET A 136 -0.21 -6.25 27.24
N ALA A 137 -1.42 -6.77 27.49
CA ALA A 137 -2.63 -5.96 27.53
C ALA A 137 -2.58 -4.90 28.64
N GLY A 138 -2.01 -5.24 29.80
CA GLY A 138 -1.79 -4.32 30.92
C GLY A 138 -0.89 -3.14 30.56
N LEU A 139 0.24 -3.42 29.90
CA LEU A 139 1.16 -2.39 29.40
C LEU A 139 0.45 -1.50 28.38
N LEU A 140 -0.12 -2.08 27.32
CA LEU A 140 -0.84 -1.34 26.27
C LEU A 140 -1.93 -0.43 26.84
N TYR A 141 -2.76 -0.94 27.78
CA TYR A 141 -3.84 -0.17 28.39
C TYR A 141 -3.34 0.88 29.38
N GLY A 142 -2.32 0.57 30.18
CA GLY A 142 -1.82 1.43 31.25
C GLY A 142 -0.95 2.60 30.77
N SER A 143 -0.17 2.40 29.70
CA SER A 143 0.72 3.43 29.13
C SER A 143 0.24 3.99 27.79
N GLY A 144 -0.84 3.45 27.21
CA GLY A 144 -1.38 3.91 25.93
C GLY A 144 -0.50 3.60 24.72
N LEU A 145 0.41 2.63 24.85
CA LEU A 145 1.31 2.21 23.76
C LEU A 145 0.53 1.64 22.58
N ARG A 146 1.05 1.83 21.36
CA ARG A 146 0.50 1.16 20.18
C ARG A 146 1.06 -0.24 20.09
N LEU A 147 0.34 -1.14 19.42
CA LEU A 147 0.74 -2.54 19.28
C LEU A 147 2.12 -2.75 18.63
N MET A 148 2.64 -1.77 17.90
CA MET A 148 4.00 -1.85 17.33
C MET A 148 5.09 -1.28 18.23
N ASP A 149 4.72 -0.66 19.35
CA ASP A 149 5.64 -0.06 20.32
C ASP A 149 5.85 -0.97 21.55
N ALA A 150 4.98 -1.98 21.73
CA ALA A 150 5.00 -2.96 22.83
C ALA A 150 5.49 -4.33 22.33
#